data_AF-A0A7V5D0J3-F1
#
_entry.id   AF-A0A7V5D0J3-F1
#
_cell.length_a   1.000
_cell.length_b   1.000
_cell.length_c   1.000
_cell.angle_alpha   90.00
_cell.angle_beta   90.00
_cell.angle_gamma   90.00
#
_symmetry.space_group_name_H-M   'P 1'
#
loop_
_entity.id
_entity.type
_entity.pdbx_description
1 polymer ?
#
loop_
_entity_poly.entity_id
_entity_poly.type
_entity_poly.pdbx_seq_one_letter_code
_entity_poly.pdbx_strand_id
1 'polypeptide(L)'
;MLSINANLIIVFIFVWITVFLLKKFFFDPVQKIRLKRDSLLAEEKAAREKATREMEALVERLESQLKQARQEALATRQALEAEALQARSELISQMQAEYRRQVAQVRQEISQLTQELKSQLEAEVEALATKIEERLLN
;
A
#
# COMPACT_ATOMS: atom_id res chain seq x y z
N MET A 1 -53.65 54.30 62.17
CA MET A 1 -52.71 53.51 62.98
C MET A 1 -52.80 52.07 62.52
N LEU A 2 -51.73 51.49 61.96
CA LEU A 2 -51.68 50.06 61.69
C LEU A 2 -51.63 49.33 63.03
N SER A 3 -52.76 48.79 63.49
CA SER A 3 -52.76 47.85 64.60
C SER A 3 -52.21 46.51 64.10
N ILE A 4 -51.00 46.18 64.53
CA ILE A 4 -50.43 44.85 64.34
C ILE A 4 -51.27 43.91 65.23
N ASN A 5 -52.24 43.25 64.61
CA ASN A 5 -53.05 42.24 65.27
C ASN A 5 -52.30 40.91 65.28
N ALA A 6 -52.47 40.11 66.34
CA ALA A 6 -51.87 38.77 66.47
C ALA A 6 -52.13 37.87 65.24
N ASN A 7 -53.26 38.08 64.56
CA ASN A 7 -53.59 37.40 63.30
C ASN A 7 -52.57 37.65 62.17
N LEU A 8 -52.04 38.87 62.06
CA LEU A 8 -51.02 39.22 61.06
C LEU A 8 -49.71 38.45 61.31
N ILE A 9 -49.33 38.31 62.58
CA ILE A 9 -48.14 37.55 62.98
C ILE A 9 -48.33 36.06 62.65
N ILE A 10 -49.51 35.49 62.93
CA ILE A 10 -49.84 34.09 62.62
C ILE A 10 -49.81 33.84 61.11
N VAL A 11 -50.42 34.71 60.30
CA VAL A 11 -50.38 34.61 58.83
C VAL A 11 -48.94 34.70 58.31
N PHE A 12 -48.12 35.60 58.87
CA PHE A 12 -46.72 35.73 58.48
C PHE A 12 -45.90 34.46 58.74
N ILE A 13 -46.09 33.84 59.92
CA ILE A 13 -45.47 32.55 60.25
C ILE A 13 -45.92 31.46 59.28
N PHE A 14 -47.22 31.39 58.97
CA PHE A 14 -47.76 30.40 58.05
C PHE A 14 -47.22 30.56 56.61
N VAL A 15 -47.10 31.81 56.13
CA VAL A 15 -46.47 32.12 54.84
C VAL A 15 -45.01 31.68 54.83
N TRP A 16 -44.25 31.98 55.89
CA TRP A 16 -42.84 31.57 55.99
C TRP A 16 -42.68 30.04 55.99
N ILE A 17 -43.50 29.32 56.74
CA ILE A 17 -43.53 27.85 56.73
C ILE A 17 -43.87 27.34 55.33
N THR A 18 -44.88 27.91 54.67
CA THR A 18 -45.30 27.53 53.33
C THR A 18 -44.19 27.75 52.30
N VAL A 19 -43.50 28.90 52.34
CA VAL A 19 -42.35 29.20 51.48
C VAL A 19 -41.23 28.19 51.72
N PHE A 20 -40.93 27.84 52.97
CA PHE A 20 -39.92 26.84 53.29
C PHE A 20 -40.30 25.44 52.76
N LEU A 21 -41.57 25.05 52.91
CA LEU A 21 -42.09 23.79 52.42
C LEU A 21 -42.03 23.72 50.89
N LEU A 22 -42.50 24.75 50.18
CA LEU A 22 -42.43 24.85 48.72
C LEU A 22 -40.99 24.84 48.22
N LYS A 23 -40.08 25.57 48.89
CA LYS A 23 -38.66 25.57 48.52
C LYS A 23 -38.09 24.15 48.55
N LYS A 24 -38.28 23.44 49.67
CA LYS A 24 -37.69 22.11 49.88
C LYS A 24 -38.36 21.00 49.07
N PHE A 25 -39.68 21.03 48.92
CA PHE A 25 -40.43 19.95 48.26
C PHE A 25 -40.71 20.18 46.78
N PHE A 26 -40.73 21.42 46.31
CA PHE A 26 -41.07 21.73 44.91
C PHE A 26 -39.91 22.36 44.15
N PHE A 27 -39.40 23.51 44.60
CA PHE A 27 -38.41 24.27 43.83
C PHE A 27 -37.05 23.56 43.75
N ASP A 28 -36.52 23.06 44.87
CA ASP A 28 -35.22 22.40 44.88
C ASP A 28 -35.22 21.09 44.04
N PRO A 29 -36.21 20.19 44.15
CA PRO A 29 -36.28 18.99 43.30
C PRO A 29 -36.44 19.32 41.81
N VAL A 30 -37.28 20.30 41.45
CA VAL A 30 -37.49 20.69 40.04
C VAL A 30 -36.22 21.28 39.44
N GLN A 31 -35.49 22.11 40.19
CA GLN A 31 -34.20 22.65 39.72
C GLN A 31 -33.16 21.55 39.53
N LYS A 32 -33.05 20.59 40.47
CA LYS A 32 -32.13 19.44 40.33
C LYS A 32 -32.40 18.63 39.07
N ILE A 33 -33.67 18.36 38.76
CA ILE A 33 -34.05 17.60 37.55
C ILE A 33 -33.69 18.39 36.29
N ARG A 34 -33.94 19.71 36.28
CA ARG A 34 -33.59 20.57 35.16
C ARG A 34 -32.08 20.60 34.92
N LEU A 35 -31.29 20.85 35.97
CA LEU A 35 -29.83 20.87 35.89
C LEU A 35 -29.28 19.52 35.42
N LYS A 36 -29.83 18.40 35.91
CA LYS A 36 -29.43 17.06 35.47
C LYS A 36 -29.74 16.84 33.98
N ARG A 37 -30.89 17.32 33.50
CA ARG A 37 -31.23 17.23 32.06
C ARG A 37 -30.30 18.09 31.23
N ASP A 38 -30.05 19.32 31.65
CA ASP A 38 -29.18 20.26 30.93
C ASP A 38 -27.73 19.72 30.89
N SER A 39 -27.23 19.14 31.98
CA SER A 39 -25.90 18.53 32.01
C SER A 39 -25.81 17.31 31.09
N LEU A 40 -26.82 16.44 31.09
CA LEU A 40 -26.86 15.28 30.18
C LEU A 40 -26.93 15.72 28.72
N LEU A 41 -27.73 16.72 28.39
CA LEU A 41 -27.81 17.25 27.03
C LEU A 41 -26.47 17.87 26.58
N ALA A 42 -25.79 18.57 27.47
CA ALA A 42 -24.47 19.13 27.20
C ALA A 42 -23.42 18.02 26.97
N GLU A 43 -23.43 16.99 27.80
CA GLU A 43 -22.53 15.83 27.68
C GLU A 43 -22.79 15.06 26.37
N GLU A 44 -24.04 14.76 26.06
CA GLU A 44 -24.44 14.12 24.80
C GLU A 44 -24.03 14.94 23.58
N LYS A 45 -24.19 16.28 23.64
CA LYS A 45 -23.76 17.16 22.56
C LYS A 45 -22.25 17.14 22.39
N ALA A 46 -21.49 17.22 23.49
CA ALA A 46 -20.03 17.14 23.46
C ALA A 46 -19.55 15.78 22.93
N ALA A 47 -20.20 14.68 23.33
CA ALA A 47 -19.90 13.34 22.83
C ALA A 47 -20.17 13.22 21.33
N ARG A 48 -21.29 13.76 20.83
CA ARG A 48 -21.58 13.81 19.40
C ARG A 48 -20.56 14.64 18.62
N GLU A 49 -20.25 15.84 19.09
CA GLU A 49 -19.25 16.71 18.44
C GLU A 49 -17.88 16.02 18.40
N LYS A 50 -17.49 15.34 19.47
CA LYS A 50 -16.25 14.55 19.52
C LYS A 50 -16.29 13.39 18.52
N ALA A 51 -17.36 12.60 18.50
CA ALA A 51 -17.52 11.48 17.57
C ALA A 51 -17.50 11.95 16.10
N THR A 52 -18.15 13.07 15.78
CA THR A 52 -18.12 13.67 14.44
C THR A 52 -16.69 14.07 14.05
N ARG A 53 -15.95 14.75 14.94
CA ARG A 53 -14.55 15.13 14.66
C ARG A 53 -13.64 13.92 14.49
N GLU A 54 -13.82 12.88 15.31
CA GLU A 54 -13.07 11.63 15.19
C GLU A 54 -13.38 10.93 13.86
N MET A 55 -14.64 10.91 13.44
CA MET A 55 -15.05 10.36 12.16
C MET A 55 -14.43 11.14 10.99
N GLU A 56 -14.50 12.47 11.01
CA GLU A 56 -13.88 13.32 9.98
C GLU A 56 -12.37 13.07 9.88
N ALA A 57 -11.67 13.01 11.02
CA ALA A 57 -10.24 12.72 11.07
C ALA A 57 -9.91 11.30 10.58
N LEU A 58 -10.76 10.31 10.85
CA LEU A 58 -10.61 8.94 10.33
C LEU A 58 -10.80 8.90 8.81
N VAL A 59 -11.79 9.60 8.28
CA VAL A 59 -12.03 9.69 6.84
C VAL A 59 -10.83 10.33 6.14
N GLU A 60 -10.33 11.46 6.65
CA GLU A 60 -9.15 12.13 6.08
C GLU A 60 -7.90 11.22 6.09
N ARG A 61 -7.68 10.48 7.18
CA ARG A 61 -6.59 9.50 7.27
C ARG A 61 -6.75 8.37 6.26
N LEU A 62 -7.96 7.82 6.11
CA LEU A 62 -8.24 6.76 5.15
C LEU A 62 -8.04 7.22 3.70
N GLU A 63 -8.49 8.43 3.36
CA GLU A 63 -8.27 9.01 2.04
C GLU A 63 -6.77 9.20 1.75
N SER A 64 -6.02 9.69 2.74
CA SER A 64 -4.56 9.85 2.63
C SER A 64 -3.86 8.51 2.44
N GLN A 65 -4.21 7.50 3.23
CA GLN A 65 -3.66 6.14 3.12
C GLN A 65 -4.00 5.49 1.78
N LEU A 66 -5.25 5.64 1.29
CA LEU A 66 -5.65 5.14 -0.01
C LEU A 66 -4.87 5.81 -1.14
N LYS A 67 -4.64 7.12 -1.04
CA LYS A 67 -3.84 7.87 -2.02
C LYS A 67 -2.39 7.38 -2.02
N GLN A 68 -1.78 7.23 -0.85
CA GLN A 68 -0.42 6.71 -0.70
C GLN A 68 -0.30 5.29 -1.27
N ALA A 69 -1.18 4.37 -0.87
CA ALA A 69 -1.19 3.00 -1.37
C ALA A 69 -1.33 2.93 -2.89
N ARG A 70 -2.16 3.80 -3.49
CA ARG A 70 -2.27 3.90 -4.97
C ARG A 70 -0.98 4.39 -5.60
N GLN A 71 -0.33 5.40 -5.02
CA GLN A 71 0.95 5.91 -5.53
C GLN A 71 2.05 4.86 -5.43
N GLU A 72 2.15 4.17 -4.29
CA GLU A 72 3.11 3.07 -4.08
C GLU A 72 2.87 1.91 -5.03
N ALA A 73 1.61 1.52 -5.25
CA ALA A 73 1.27 0.47 -6.21
C ALA A 73 1.67 0.85 -7.64
N LEU A 74 1.42 2.09 -8.06
CA LEU A 74 1.84 2.58 -9.38
C LEU A 74 3.36 2.64 -9.50
N ALA A 75 4.06 3.14 -8.49
CA ALA A 75 5.51 3.20 -8.48
C ALA A 75 6.13 1.80 -8.54
N THR A 76 5.60 0.85 -7.76
CA THR A 76 6.03 -0.55 -7.77
C THR A 76 5.80 -1.19 -9.13
N ARG A 77 4.63 -0.95 -9.74
CA ARG A 77 4.32 -1.49 -11.06
C ARG A 77 5.28 -0.94 -12.13
N GLN A 78 5.56 0.37 -12.10
CA GLN A 78 6.51 1.00 -13.02
C GLN A 78 7.93 0.47 -12.81
N ALA A 79 8.37 0.28 -11.57
CA ALA A 79 9.67 -0.29 -11.26
C ALA A 79 9.79 -1.73 -11.80
N LEU A 80 8.78 -2.57 -11.57
CA LEU A 80 8.75 -3.94 -12.10
C LEU A 80 8.71 -3.98 -13.64
N GLU A 81 7.94 -3.09 -14.27
CA GLU A 81 7.92 -2.97 -15.74
C GLU A 81 9.31 -2.58 -16.28
N ALA A 82 9.99 -1.62 -15.65
CA ALA A 82 11.34 -1.20 -16.02
C ALA A 82 12.37 -2.31 -15.82
N GLU A 83 12.34 -3.00 -14.68
CA GLU A 83 13.21 -4.13 -14.38
C GLU A 83 13.00 -5.28 -15.37
N ALA A 84 11.75 -5.61 -15.68
CA ALA A 84 11.43 -6.65 -16.66
C ALA A 84 11.92 -6.30 -18.07
N LEU A 85 11.80 -5.03 -18.48
CA LEU A 85 12.34 -4.55 -19.76
C LEU A 85 13.86 -4.65 -19.81
N GLN A 86 14.54 -4.27 -18.72
CA GLN A 86 15.99 -4.37 -18.62
C GLN A 86 16.45 -5.84 -18.66
N ALA A 87 15.86 -6.71 -17.83
CA ALA A 87 16.16 -8.13 -17.80
C ALA A 87 15.93 -8.80 -19.17
N ARG A 88 14.85 -8.43 -19.86
CA ARG A 88 14.58 -8.90 -21.23
C ARG A 88 15.67 -8.45 -22.20
N SER A 89 16.08 -7.19 -22.14
CA SER A 89 17.14 -6.65 -23.01
C SER A 89 18.46 -7.38 -22.77
N GLU A 90 18.82 -7.57 -21.50
CA GLU A 90 20.04 -8.29 -21.09
C GLU A 90 20.03 -9.75 -21.58
N LEU A 91 18.92 -10.48 -21.39
CA LEU A 91 18.76 -11.84 -21.90
C LEU A 91 18.91 -11.93 -23.42
N ILE A 92 18.27 -11.01 -24.15
CA ILE A 92 18.40 -10.98 -25.62
C ILE A 92 19.85 -10.70 -26.03
N SER A 93 20.53 -9.76 -25.36
CA SER A 93 21.93 -9.44 -25.63
C SER A 93 22.84 -10.64 -25.38
N GLN A 94 22.66 -11.33 -24.25
CA GLN A 94 23.40 -12.54 -23.89
C GLN A 94 23.17 -13.66 -24.91
N MET A 95 21.92 -13.96 -25.27
CA MET A 95 21.60 -14.97 -26.28
C MET A 95 22.22 -14.61 -27.64
N GLN A 96 22.19 -13.35 -28.06
CA GLN A 96 22.84 -12.93 -29.30
C GLN A 96 24.35 -13.10 -29.26
N ALA A 97 24.99 -12.81 -28.11
CA ALA A 97 26.42 -13.00 -27.94
C ALA A 97 26.81 -14.48 -27.97
N GLU A 98 26.05 -15.34 -27.28
CA GLU A 98 26.24 -16.79 -27.29
C GLU A 98 26.01 -17.38 -28.69
N TYR A 99 24.95 -16.96 -29.38
CA TYR A 99 24.68 -17.40 -30.75
C TYR A 99 25.83 -17.03 -31.69
N ARG A 100 26.34 -15.79 -31.64
CA ARG A 100 27.50 -15.37 -32.44
C ARG A 100 28.75 -16.20 -32.11
N ARG A 101 28.99 -16.51 -30.83
CA ARG A 101 30.11 -17.37 -30.41
C ARG A 101 29.97 -18.79 -30.97
N GLN A 102 28.79 -19.41 -30.84
CA GLN A 102 28.54 -20.74 -31.40
C GLN A 102 28.73 -20.75 -32.92
N VAL A 103 28.17 -19.78 -33.64
CA VAL A 103 28.32 -19.70 -35.10
C VAL A 103 29.79 -19.53 -35.50
N ALA A 104 30.56 -18.70 -34.77
CA ALA A 104 31.98 -18.52 -35.03
C ALA A 104 32.78 -19.81 -34.78
N GLN A 105 32.48 -20.51 -33.68
CA GLN A 105 33.11 -21.78 -33.33
C GLN A 105 32.82 -22.86 -34.39
N VAL A 106 31.55 -23.05 -34.77
CA VAL A 106 31.16 -24.01 -35.81
C VAL A 106 31.81 -23.68 -37.16
N ARG A 107 31.92 -22.41 -37.53
CA ARG A 107 32.63 -22.00 -38.76
C ARG A 107 34.12 -22.35 -38.71
N GLN A 108 34.75 -22.21 -37.55
CA GLN A 108 36.16 -22.58 -37.36
C GLN A 108 36.36 -24.10 -37.39
N GLU A 109 35.45 -24.87 -36.78
CA GLU A 109 35.48 -26.34 -36.85
C GLU A 109 35.32 -26.82 -38.30
N ILE A 110 34.36 -26.26 -39.06
CA ILE A 110 34.17 -26.59 -40.47
C ILE A 110 35.41 -26.27 -41.31
N SER A 111 36.07 -25.12 -41.08
CA SER A 111 37.27 -24.76 -41.85
C SER A 111 38.44 -25.69 -41.54
N GLN A 112 38.61 -26.08 -40.28
CA GLN A 112 39.61 -27.07 -39.85
C GLN A 112 39.36 -28.43 -40.49
N LEU A 113 38.14 -28.96 -40.40
CA LEU A 113 37.74 -30.22 -41.04
C LEU A 113 37.97 -30.20 -42.55
N THR A 114 37.62 -29.09 -43.21
CA THR A 114 37.82 -28.93 -44.66
C THR A 114 39.30 -28.98 -45.03
N GLN A 115 40.16 -28.36 -44.22
CA GLN A 115 41.60 -28.34 -44.46
C GLN A 115 42.23 -29.71 -44.18
N GLU A 116 41.78 -30.40 -43.14
CA GLU A 116 42.21 -31.77 -42.84
C GLU A 116 41.80 -32.74 -43.95
N LEU A 117 40.55 -32.71 -44.39
CA LEU A 117 40.06 -33.52 -45.51
C LEU A 117 40.83 -33.26 -46.80
N LYS A 118 41.16 -32.00 -47.11
CA LYS A 118 41.99 -31.66 -48.27
C LYS A 118 43.38 -32.28 -48.18
N SER A 119 44.04 -32.17 -47.02
CA SER A 119 45.36 -32.76 -46.81
C SER A 119 45.36 -34.29 -46.93
N GLN A 120 44.30 -34.94 -46.44
CA GLN A 120 44.12 -36.39 -46.60
C GLN A 120 43.92 -36.77 -48.07
N LEU A 121 43.11 -36.00 -48.80
CA LEU A 121 42.88 -36.24 -50.23
C LEU A 121 44.16 -36.08 -51.05
N GLU A 122 44.97 -35.05 -50.76
CA GLU A 122 46.28 -34.84 -51.41
C GLU A 122 47.22 -36.03 -51.15
N ALA A 123 47.31 -36.52 -49.92
CA ALA A 123 48.11 -37.69 -49.57
C ALA A 123 47.60 -38.97 -50.26
N GLU A 124 46.28 -39.16 -50.37
CA GLU A 124 45.69 -40.30 -51.09
C GLU A 124 45.99 -40.23 -52.60
N VAL A 125 45.90 -39.04 -53.21
CA VAL A 125 46.23 -38.83 -54.63
C VAL A 125 47.70 -39.12 -54.89
N GLU A 126 48.60 -38.67 -54.03
CA GLU A 126 50.04 -38.92 -54.13
C GLU A 126 50.35 -40.42 -54.03
N ALA A 127 49.74 -41.11 -53.05
CA ALA A 127 49.85 -42.57 -52.91
C ALA A 127 49.28 -43.34 -54.11
N LEU A 128 48.19 -42.85 -54.72
CA LEU A 128 47.63 -43.45 -55.94
C LEU A 128 48.58 -43.25 -57.13
N ALA A 129 49.18 -42.07 -57.26
CA ALA A 129 50.14 -41.75 -58.32
C ALA A 129 51.38 -42.65 -58.25
N THR A 130 51.94 -42.87 -57.06
CA THR A 130 53.08 -43.79 -56.86
C THR A 130 52.71 -45.22 -57.25
N LYS A 131 51.52 -45.69 -56.90
CA LYS A 131 51.02 -47.02 -57.31
C LYS A 131 50.87 -47.17 -58.83
N ILE A 132 50.51 -46.09 -59.53
CA ILE A 132 50.41 -46.09 -60.99
C ILE A 132 51.80 -46.13 -61.62
N GLU A 133 52.76 -45.37 -61.10
CA GLU A 133 54.16 -45.42 -61.54
C GLU A 133 54.78 -46.82 -61.38
N GLU A 134 54.59 -47.48 -60.23
CA GLU A 134 55.06 -48.85 -59.99
C GLU A 134 54.45 -49.89 -60.96
N ARG A 135 53.23 -49.62 -61.45
CA ARG A 135 52.52 -50.46 -62.43
C ARG A 135 52.90 -50.19 -63.87
N LEU A 136 53.50 -49.04 -64.17
CA LEU A 136 53.96 -48.63 -65.51
C LEU A 136 55.45 -48.97 -65.75
N LEU A 137 56.24 -49.10 -64.68
CA LEU A 137 57.67 -49.46 -64.72
C LEU A 137 57.92 -50.98 -64.68
N ASN A 138 56.88 -51.80 -64.56
CA ASN A 138 56.87 -53.25 -64.79
C ASN A 138 56.12 -53.58 -66.09
#